data_AF-A0A960NT95-F1
#
_entry.id   AF-A0A960NT95-F1
#
_cell.length_a   1.000
_cell.length_b   1.000
_cell.length_c   1.000
_cell.angle_alpha   90.00
_cell.angle_beta   90.00
_cell.angle_gamma   90.00
#
_symmetry.space_group_name_H-M   'P 1'
#
loop_
_entity.id
_entity.type
_entity.pdbx_description
1 polymer ?
#
loop_
_entity_poly.entity_id
_entity_poly.type
_entity_poly.pdbx_seq_one_letter_code
_entity_poly.pdbx_strand_id
1 'polypeptide(L)'
;RFIAESKGQPFFLCLSYQAPHNPLQAPAEDIAKHRGTYQKGWQAVREARFRKQKELGLFPNNRKLPAHPENLPAWDSLNPRQKDLEDLRIAVYAAMVERMDRGIGRVVDALRDSNTLVVFLSDNGTDPFSKVDREMLRQGKLPGSRGSNWQPGTGWAYACVTPWRLYKISQHAGGTTTGAIAWWPGAVKQAGSIRHEMLHVADLQPSFLDAA
;
A
#
# COMPACT_ATOMS: atom_id res chain seq x y z
N ARG A 1 21.44 11.01 9.45
CA ARG A 1 21.80 11.65 10.74
C ARG A 1 21.64 10.66 11.89
N PHE A 2 20.42 10.28 12.30
CA PHE A 2 20.20 9.30 13.38
C PHE A 2 21.05 8.01 13.28
N ILE A 3 21.03 7.33 12.13
CA ILE A 3 21.84 6.11 11.89
C ILE A 3 23.34 6.40 12.00
N ALA A 4 23.82 7.52 11.46
CA ALA A 4 25.25 7.88 11.50
C ALA A 4 25.70 8.29 12.92
N GLU A 5 24.79 8.85 13.72
CA GLU A 5 25.05 9.29 15.10
C GLU A 5 25.05 8.14 16.11
N SER A 6 24.59 6.93 15.75
CA SER A 6 24.58 5.77 16.64
C SER A 6 25.99 5.25 16.97
N LYS A 7 27.02 5.65 16.20
CA LYS A 7 28.44 5.31 16.42
C LYS A 7 28.68 3.81 16.69
N GLY A 8 27.93 2.94 16.02
CA GLY A 8 28.04 1.48 16.14
C GLY A 8 27.30 0.87 17.33
N GLN A 9 26.59 1.65 18.14
CA GLN A 9 25.68 1.10 19.14
C GLN A 9 24.40 0.55 18.46
N PRO A 10 23.84 -0.57 18.96
CA PRO A 10 22.54 -1.04 18.52
C PRO A 10 21.47 0.05 18.71
N PHE A 11 20.50 0.09 17.80
CA PHE A 11 19.39 1.03 17.90
C PHE A 11 18.10 0.36 17.40
N PHE A 12 16.98 0.88 17.89
CA PHE A 12 15.66 0.59 17.37
C PHE A 12 15.15 1.80 16.59
N LEU A 13 14.76 1.58 15.33
CA LEU A 13 14.22 2.62 14.46
C LEU A 13 12.80 2.25 14.01
N CYS A 14 11.80 2.94 14.55
CA CYS A 14 10.44 2.88 14.05
C CYS A 14 10.23 3.95 12.98
N LEU A 15 10.19 3.54 11.70
CA LEU A 15 9.98 4.44 10.57
C LEU A 15 8.52 4.36 10.09
N SER A 16 7.65 5.13 10.75
CA SER A 16 6.20 5.17 10.48
C SER A 16 5.82 6.23 9.45
N TYR A 17 5.88 5.87 8.17
CA TYR A 17 5.41 6.76 7.10
C TYR A 17 3.91 7.07 7.24
N GLN A 18 3.55 8.32 6.92
CA GLN A 18 2.14 8.70 6.72
C GLN A 18 1.65 8.33 5.32
N ALA A 19 2.54 8.22 4.32
CA ALA A 19 2.17 7.78 2.99
C ALA A 19 1.83 6.26 3.01
N PRO A 20 0.85 5.80 2.21
CA PRO A 20 0.02 6.55 1.26
C PRO A 20 -1.36 6.95 1.82
N HIS A 21 -1.45 7.35 3.09
CA HIS A 21 -2.70 7.84 3.69
C HIS A 21 -3.17 9.14 3.02
N ASN A 22 -4.46 9.46 3.12
CA ASN A 22 -4.98 10.74 2.65
C ASN A 22 -4.43 11.91 3.52
N PRO A 23 -4.32 13.13 2.98
CA PRO A 23 -4.66 13.54 1.60
C PRO A 23 -3.73 12.94 0.54
N LEU A 24 -4.29 12.53 -0.59
CA LEU A 24 -3.51 12.05 -1.73
C LEU A 24 -2.72 13.19 -2.38
N GLN A 25 -1.42 13.21 -2.11
CA GLN A 25 -0.51 14.27 -2.52
C GLN A 25 0.87 13.71 -2.85
N ALA A 26 1.35 14.01 -4.05
CA ALA A 26 2.70 13.71 -4.52
C ALA A 26 3.14 14.84 -5.48
N PRO A 27 4.46 14.99 -5.74
CA PRO A 27 4.92 15.94 -6.75
C PRO A 27 4.39 15.58 -8.14
N ALA A 28 4.18 16.61 -8.97
CA ALA A 28 3.61 16.45 -10.30
C ALA A 28 4.44 15.51 -11.20
N GLU A 29 5.76 15.59 -11.10
CA GLU A 29 6.69 14.75 -11.88
C GLU A 29 6.59 13.26 -11.52
N ASP A 30 6.27 12.94 -10.26
CA ASP A 30 6.06 11.55 -9.85
C ASP A 30 4.65 11.07 -10.27
N ILE A 31 3.63 11.93 -10.16
CA ILE A 31 2.27 11.62 -10.62
C ILE A 31 2.24 11.33 -12.13
N ALA A 32 2.96 12.12 -12.92
CA ALA A 32 2.98 12.02 -14.37
C ALA A 32 3.42 10.63 -14.88
N LYS A 33 4.32 9.95 -14.14
CA LYS A 33 4.78 8.57 -14.47
C LYS A 33 3.66 7.53 -14.43
N HIS A 34 2.65 7.76 -13.60
CA HIS A 34 1.56 6.81 -13.34
C HIS A 34 0.27 7.17 -14.06
N ARG A 35 0.19 8.35 -14.66
CA ARG A 35 -0.99 8.83 -15.36
C ARG A 35 -1.28 7.96 -16.59
N GLY A 36 -2.53 7.54 -16.76
CA GLY A 36 -2.99 6.69 -17.86
C GLY A 36 -2.82 5.19 -17.62
N THR A 37 -2.02 4.77 -16.64
CA THR A 37 -1.75 3.35 -16.33
C THR A 37 -3.01 2.60 -15.89
N TYR A 38 -4.00 3.30 -15.33
CA TYR A 38 -5.13 2.71 -14.63
C TYR A 38 -6.47 2.88 -15.36
N GLN A 39 -6.43 3.28 -16.64
CA GLN A 39 -7.63 3.50 -17.48
C GLN A 39 -8.49 2.24 -17.69
N LYS A 40 -7.93 1.04 -17.44
CA LYS A 40 -8.69 -0.23 -17.47
C LYS A 40 -9.60 -0.42 -16.25
N GLY A 41 -9.43 0.39 -15.20
CA GLY A 41 -10.33 0.42 -14.05
C GLY A 41 -10.04 -0.58 -12.96
N TRP A 42 -10.72 -0.41 -11.82
CA TRP A 42 -10.47 -1.18 -10.60
C TRP A 42 -10.79 -2.67 -10.73
N GLN A 43 -11.80 -3.09 -11.51
CA GLN A 43 -12.04 -4.53 -11.72
C GLN A 43 -10.88 -5.19 -12.47
N ALA A 44 -10.48 -4.63 -13.61
CA ALA A 44 -9.38 -5.18 -14.40
C ALA A 44 -8.05 -5.18 -13.61
N VAL A 45 -7.78 -4.12 -12.84
CA VAL A 45 -6.60 -4.05 -11.97
C VAL A 45 -6.66 -5.10 -10.86
N ARG A 46 -7.83 -5.31 -10.23
CA ARG A 46 -8.01 -6.35 -9.21
C ARG A 46 -7.80 -7.75 -9.76
N GLU A 47 -8.36 -8.06 -10.93
CA GLU A 47 -8.18 -9.34 -11.59
C GLU A 47 -6.72 -9.58 -12.00
N ALA A 48 -6.06 -8.57 -12.54
CA ALA A 48 -4.64 -8.65 -12.89
C ALA A 48 -3.76 -8.88 -11.64
N ARG A 49 -4.02 -8.15 -10.54
CA ARG A 49 -3.33 -8.37 -9.26
C ARG A 49 -3.60 -9.77 -8.73
N PHE A 50 -4.84 -10.24 -8.77
CA PHE A 50 -5.20 -11.57 -8.29
C PHE A 50 -4.42 -12.66 -9.04
N ARG A 51 -4.37 -12.57 -10.37
CA ARG A 51 -3.60 -13.48 -11.21
C ARG A 51 -2.12 -13.45 -10.87
N LYS A 52 -1.53 -12.25 -10.76
CA LYS A 52 -0.10 -12.10 -10.43
C LYS A 52 0.24 -12.61 -9.04
N GLN A 53 -0.59 -12.31 -8.04
CA GLN A 53 -0.38 -12.79 -6.67
C GLN A 53 -0.51 -14.33 -6.59
N LYS A 54 -1.37 -14.94 -7.41
CA LYS A 54 -1.47 -16.40 -7.55
C LYS A 54 -0.22 -16.99 -8.23
N GLU A 55 0.27 -16.39 -9.30
CA GLU A 55 1.54 -16.79 -9.96
C GLU A 55 2.73 -16.70 -9.00
N LEU A 56 2.75 -15.69 -8.12
CA LEU A 56 3.77 -15.50 -7.10
C LEU A 56 3.59 -16.44 -5.89
N GLY A 57 2.49 -17.19 -5.80
CA GLY A 57 2.22 -18.09 -4.68
C GLY A 57 1.95 -17.38 -3.36
N LEU A 58 1.38 -16.16 -3.35
CA LEU A 58 1.15 -15.39 -2.11
C LEU A 58 -0.01 -15.94 -1.26
N PHE A 59 -0.84 -16.82 -1.80
CA PHE A 59 -1.94 -17.47 -1.12
C PHE A 59 -2.23 -18.85 -1.74
N PRO A 60 -2.98 -19.74 -1.04
CA PRO A 60 -3.34 -21.04 -1.58
C PRO A 60 -4.03 -20.98 -2.95
N ASN A 61 -3.70 -21.91 -3.84
CA ASN A 61 -4.18 -21.93 -5.23
C ASN A 61 -5.71 -22.01 -5.40
N ASN A 62 -6.42 -22.50 -4.38
CA ASN A 62 -7.87 -22.59 -4.33
C ASN A 62 -8.57 -21.28 -3.92
N ARG A 63 -7.80 -20.22 -3.61
CA ARG A 63 -8.35 -18.89 -3.30
C ARG A 63 -9.22 -18.41 -4.45
N LYS A 64 -10.38 -17.82 -4.12
CA LYS A 64 -11.29 -17.18 -5.07
C LYS A 64 -11.44 -15.70 -4.71
N LEU A 65 -11.64 -14.86 -5.71
CA LEU A 65 -12.06 -13.47 -5.47
C LEU A 65 -13.49 -13.46 -4.89
N PRO A 66 -13.77 -12.61 -3.88
CA PRO A 66 -15.14 -12.37 -3.46
C PRO A 66 -15.94 -11.70 -4.58
N ALA A 67 -17.26 -11.85 -4.54
CA ALA A 67 -18.18 -11.19 -5.46
C ALA A 67 -17.95 -9.68 -5.50
N HIS A 68 -18.23 -9.07 -6.66
CA HIS A 68 -18.19 -7.62 -6.82
C HIS A 68 -19.18 -6.96 -5.84
N PRO A 69 -18.78 -5.93 -5.06
CA PRO A 69 -19.68 -5.29 -4.10
C PRO A 69 -20.86 -4.60 -4.79
N GLU A 70 -22.07 -4.85 -4.31
CA GLU A 70 -23.30 -4.27 -4.88
C GLU A 70 -23.33 -2.73 -4.82
N ASN A 71 -22.67 -2.15 -3.81
CA ASN A 71 -22.61 -0.71 -3.60
C ASN A 71 -21.44 -0.02 -4.34
N LEU A 72 -20.66 -0.76 -5.14
CA LEU A 72 -19.58 -0.21 -5.95
C LEU A 72 -20.03 -0.20 -7.42
N PRO A 73 -20.14 0.97 -8.09
CA PRO A 73 -20.43 1.01 -9.52
C PRO A 73 -19.42 0.18 -10.32
N ALA A 74 -19.86 -0.35 -11.46
CA ALA A 74 -18.92 -0.99 -12.37
C ALA A 74 -18.03 0.08 -13.03
N TRP A 75 -16.74 -0.20 -13.30
CA TRP A 75 -15.90 0.74 -14.03
C TRP A 75 -16.54 1.19 -15.35
N ASP A 76 -17.16 0.26 -16.08
CA ASP A 76 -17.77 0.56 -17.36
C ASP A 76 -19.06 1.37 -17.28
N SER A 77 -19.68 1.49 -16.11
CA SER A 77 -20.80 2.42 -15.93
C SER A 77 -20.36 3.87 -15.74
N LEU A 78 -19.07 4.13 -15.53
CA LEU A 78 -18.55 5.49 -15.41
C LEU A 78 -18.45 6.19 -16.77
N ASN A 79 -18.77 7.49 -16.77
CA ASN A 79 -18.53 8.34 -17.94
C ASN A 79 -17.03 8.66 -18.12
N PRO A 80 -16.60 9.16 -19.30
CA PRO A 80 -15.18 9.42 -19.56
C PRO A 80 -14.50 10.37 -18.56
N ARG A 81 -15.20 11.41 -18.08
CA ARG A 81 -14.63 12.35 -17.10
C ARG A 81 -14.41 11.71 -15.73
N GLN A 82 -15.32 10.82 -15.32
CA GLN A 82 -15.17 10.05 -14.08
C GLN A 82 -14.00 9.07 -14.19
N LYS A 83 -13.89 8.34 -15.31
CA LYS A 83 -12.76 7.42 -15.55
C LYS A 83 -11.43 8.18 -15.53
N ASP A 84 -11.37 9.36 -16.16
CA ASP A 84 -10.19 10.22 -16.16
C ASP A 84 -9.81 10.69 -14.75
N LEU A 85 -10.78 11.16 -13.96
CA LEU A 85 -10.55 11.57 -12.58
C LEU A 85 -10.05 10.42 -11.69
N GLU A 86 -10.63 9.23 -11.85
CA GLU A 86 -10.23 8.06 -11.07
C GLU A 86 -8.85 7.54 -11.44
N ASP A 87 -8.46 7.58 -12.72
CA ASP A 87 -7.08 7.30 -13.14
C ASP A 87 -6.09 8.28 -12.51
N LEU A 88 -6.44 9.58 -12.42
CA LEU A 88 -5.60 10.58 -11.75
C LEU A 88 -5.48 10.27 -10.26
N ARG A 89 -6.61 9.93 -9.60
CA ARG A 89 -6.64 9.62 -8.17
C ARG A 89 -5.67 8.49 -7.81
N ILE A 90 -5.71 7.37 -8.53
CA ILE A 90 -4.82 6.24 -8.26
C ILE A 90 -3.39 6.49 -8.73
N ALA A 91 -3.17 7.31 -9.77
CA ALA A 91 -1.82 7.73 -10.17
C ALA A 91 -1.12 8.52 -9.05
N VAL A 92 -1.85 9.40 -8.34
CA VAL A 92 -1.32 10.11 -7.17
C VAL A 92 -0.99 9.14 -6.04
N TYR A 93 -1.87 8.18 -5.75
CA TYR A 93 -1.60 7.13 -4.76
C TYR A 93 -0.35 6.31 -5.12
N ALA A 94 -0.20 5.89 -6.38
CA ALA A 94 0.97 5.16 -6.86
C ALA A 94 2.26 5.98 -6.73
N ALA A 95 2.21 7.27 -7.05
CA ALA A 95 3.33 8.19 -6.88
C ALA A 95 3.73 8.36 -5.40
N MET A 96 2.77 8.37 -4.47
CA MET A 96 3.06 8.39 -3.03
C MET A 96 3.80 7.12 -2.59
N VAL A 97 3.36 5.95 -3.07
CA VAL A 97 4.01 4.66 -2.77
C VAL A 97 5.43 4.62 -3.34
N GLU A 98 5.65 5.02 -4.60
CA GLU A 98 6.99 5.08 -5.20
C GLU A 98 7.92 6.05 -4.44
N ARG A 99 7.39 7.19 -4.00
CA ARG A 99 8.19 8.17 -3.23
C ARG A 99 8.52 7.66 -1.82
N MET A 100 7.60 6.96 -1.16
CA MET A 100 7.86 6.27 0.10
C MET A 100 8.96 5.21 -0.10
N ASP A 101 8.84 4.39 -1.15
CA ASP A 101 9.81 3.34 -1.49
C ASP A 101 11.22 3.90 -1.71
N ARG A 102 11.39 4.96 -2.50
CA ARG A 102 12.68 5.67 -2.65
C ARG A 102 13.22 6.19 -1.31
N GLY A 103 12.34 6.61 -0.40
CA GLY A 103 12.71 7.03 0.95
C GLY A 103 13.24 5.87 1.79
N ILE A 104 12.55 4.73 1.75
CA ILE A 104 12.96 3.47 2.40
C ILE A 104 14.29 3.00 1.82
N GLY A 105 14.46 3.04 0.50
CA GLY A 105 15.71 2.67 -0.19
C GLY A 105 16.93 3.41 0.36
N ARG A 106 16.84 4.73 0.56
CA ARG A 106 17.92 5.52 1.17
C ARG A 106 18.26 5.08 2.60
N VAL A 107 17.27 4.64 3.37
CA VAL A 107 17.48 4.12 4.73
C VAL A 107 18.16 2.76 4.66
N VAL A 108 17.66 1.85 3.83
CA VAL A 108 18.25 0.52 3.63
C VAL A 108 19.68 0.62 3.10
N ASP A 109 19.97 1.53 2.18
CA ASP A 109 21.32 1.77 1.68
C ASP A 109 22.29 2.23 2.78
N ALA A 110 21.81 3.06 3.71
CA ALA A 110 22.61 3.49 4.87
C ALA A 110 22.84 2.37 5.90
N LEU A 111 22.09 1.27 5.82
CA LEU A 111 22.18 0.10 6.70
C LEU A 111 22.87 -1.10 6.02
N ARG A 112 23.39 -0.93 4.80
CA ARG A 112 23.85 -2.04 3.96
C ARG A 112 24.91 -2.92 4.63
N ASP A 113 25.79 -2.31 5.41
CA ASP A 113 26.89 -3.00 6.11
C ASP A 113 26.59 -3.25 7.61
N SER A 114 25.35 -2.98 8.06
CA SER A 114 24.94 -3.23 9.45
C SER A 114 24.18 -4.55 9.61
N ASN A 115 24.39 -5.21 10.75
CA ASN A 115 23.59 -6.36 11.16
C ASN A 115 22.20 -5.88 11.61
N THR A 116 21.23 -5.81 10.71
CA THR A 116 19.93 -5.22 10.97
C THR A 116 18.79 -6.14 10.56
N LEU A 117 17.87 -6.39 11.48
CA LEU A 117 16.54 -6.91 11.18
C LEU A 117 15.67 -5.77 10.65
N VAL A 118 15.22 -5.89 9.40
CA VAL A 118 14.25 -4.99 8.78
C VAL A 118 12.90 -5.70 8.71
N VAL A 119 11.87 -5.06 9.24
CA VAL A 119 10.47 -5.51 9.09
C VAL A 119 9.67 -4.39 8.44
N PHE A 120 8.96 -4.72 7.36
CA PHE A 120 8.07 -3.81 6.65
C PHE A 120 6.66 -4.40 6.60
N LEU A 121 5.66 -3.59 6.93
CA LEU A 121 4.24 -3.96 6.87
C LEU A 121 3.37 -2.70 6.73
N SER A 122 2.14 -2.89 6.29
CA SER A 122 1.08 -1.87 6.36
C SER A 122 0.32 -2.00 7.68
N ASP A 123 -0.18 -0.89 8.21
CA ASP A 123 -0.91 -0.81 9.48
C ASP A 123 -2.35 -1.36 9.38
N ASN A 124 -2.94 -1.34 8.18
CA ASN A 124 -4.25 -1.92 7.84
C ASN A 124 -4.43 -2.01 6.32
N GLY A 125 -5.63 -2.44 5.90
CA GLY A 125 -6.10 -2.35 4.52
C GLY A 125 -6.22 -0.93 3.97
N THR A 126 -6.54 -0.80 2.68
CA THR A 126 -6.63 0.52 2.02
C THR A 126 -7.83 1.35 2.51
N ASP A 127 -7.68 2.67 2.64
CA ASP A 127 -8.78 3.59 2.96
C ASP A 127 -9.84 3.64 1.83
N PRO A 128 -11.11 3.31 2.10
CA PRO A 128 -12.18 3.31 1.10
C PRO A 128 -12.90 4.63 0.89
N PHE A 129 -12.58 5.66 1.66
CA PHE A 129 -13.39 6.87 1.72
C PHE A 129 -13.15 7.80 0.52
N SER A 130 -14.17 8.60 0.23
CA SER A 130 -14.22 9.64 -0.81
C SER A 130 -15.10 10.81 -0.35
N LYS A 131 -15.05 11.12 0.96
CA LYS A 131 -16.03 11.97 1.66
C LYS A 131 -15.99 13.43 1.19
N VAL A 132 -14.85 13.89 0.69
CA VAL A 132 -14.62 15.30 0.35
C VAL A 132 -14.55 15.55 -1.16
N ASP A 133 -14.76 14.53 -2.00
CA ASP A 133 -14.63 14.62 -3.45
C ASP A 133 -15.50 15.74 -4.06
N ARG A 134 -16.78 15.81 -3.67
CA ARG A 134 -17.71 16.84 -4.17
C ARG A 134 -17.23 18.24 -3.83
N GLU A 135 -16.72 18.43 -2.63
CA GLU A 135 -16.22 19.72 -2.17
C GLU A 135 -14.91 20.10 -2.89
N MET A 136 -14.00 19.14 -3.08
CA MET A 136 -12.77 19.37 -3.82
C MET A 136 -13.04 19.75 -5.29
N LEU A 137 -14.00 19.07 -5.94
CA LEU A 137 -14.44 19.41 -7.29
C LEU A 137 -15.06 20.81 -7.36
N ARG A 138 -15.91 21.19 -6.39
CA ARG A 138 -16.50 22.54 -6.31
C ARG A 138 -15.44 23.63 -6.17
N GLN A 139 -14.34 23.34 -5.47
CA GLN A 139 -13.19 24.23 -5.34
C GLN A 139 -12.22 24.19 -6.54
N GLY A 140 -12.49 23.37 -7.58
CA GLY A 140 -11.59 23.18 -8.71
C GLY A 140 -10.27 22.47 -8.35
N LYS A 141 -10.24 21.74 -7.24
CA LYS A 141 -9.04 21.04 -6.75
C LYS A 141 -9.09 19.56 -7.11
N LEU A 142 -8.20 19.13 -8.00
CA LEU A 142 -8.07 17.73 -8.40
C LEU A 142 -7.12 16.94 -7.48
N PRO A 143 -7.11 15.60 -7.50
CA PRO A 143 -6.13 14.79 -6.76
C PRO A 143 -4.69 15.26 -7.03
N GLY A 144 -3.86 15.32 -5.98
CA GLY A 144 -2.47 15.78 -6.09
C GLY A 144 -2.29 17.30 -6.19
N SER A 145 -3.36 18.08 -6.41
CA SER A 145 -3.27 19.54 -6.44
C SER A 145 -2.92 20.10 -5.06
N ARG A 146 -2.16 21.20 -5.01
CA ARG A 146 -1.82 21.89 -3.76
C ARG A 146 -3.10 22.27 -2.99
N GLY A 147 -3.17 21.88 -1.72
CA GLY A 147 -4.33 22.16 -0.87
C GLY A 147 -5.57 21.32 -1.17
N SER A 148 -5.43 20.26 -1.96
CA SER A 148 -6.47 19.24 -2.14
C SER A 148 -6.43 18.19 -1.02
N ASN A 149 -7.56 17.55 -0.73
CA ASN A 149 -7.70 16.57 0.36
C ASN A 149 -8.31 15.24 -0.11
N TRP A 150 -7.98 14.81 -1.33
CA TRP A 150 -8.56 13.59 -1.90
C TRP A 150 -8.18 12.34 -1.11
N GLN A 151 -9.06 11.35 -1.15
CA GLN A 151 -8.90 10.04 -0.52
C GLN A 151 -8.88 8.95 -1.60
N PRO A 152 -8.40 7.71 -1.34
CA PRO A 152 -8.29 6.67 -2.36
C PRO A 152 -9.60 6.24 -3.01
N GLY A 153 -10.73 6.39 -2.32
CA GLY A 153 -12.04 6.01 -2.84
C GLY A 153 -12.28 4.50 -2.83
N THR A 154 -13.56 4.13 -2.84
CA THR A 154 -13.99 2.74 -2.63
C THR A 154 -13.55 1.80 -3.76
N GLY A 155 -13.56 2.27 -5.02
CA GLY A 155 -13.13 1.46 -6.16
C GLY A 155 -11.67 1.05 -6.10
N TRP A 156 -10.77 1.99 -5.78
CA TRP A 156 -9.35 1.67 -5.65
C TRP A 156 -9.02 0.93 -4.37
N ALA A 157 -9.70 1.20 -3.25
CA ALA A 157 -9.57 0.37 -2.05
C ALA A 157 -9.96 -1.09 -2.35
N TYR A 158 -11.06 -1.30 -3.08
CA TYR A 158 -11.43 -2.61 -3.60
C TYR A 158 -10.32 -3.21 -4.48
N ALA A 159 -9.67 -2.47 -5.38
CA ALA A 159 -8.56 -3.04 -6.16
C ALA A 159 -7.29 -3.33 -5.33
N CYS A 160 -6.99 -2.55 -4.29
CA CYS A 160 -5.74 -2.66 -3.53
C CYS A 160 -5.75 -3.79 -2.51
N VAL A 161 -6.89 -4.12 -1.92
CA VAL A 161 -7.04 -5.20 -0.94
C VAL A 161 -7.14 -6.60 -1.56
N THR A 162 -6.68 -6.79 -2.79
CA THR A 162 -6.71 -8.10 -3.47
C THR A 162 -5.88 -9.13 -2.70
N PRO A 163 -6.39 -10.37 -2.45
CA PRO A 163 -7.64 -10.99 -2.91
C PRO A 163 -8.80 -10.90 -1.91
N TRP A 164 -8.69 -10.03 -0.93
CA TRP A 164 -9.52 -10.02 0.26
C TRP A 164 -10.82 -9.23 0.06
N ARG A 165 -11.77 -9.48 0.97
CA ARG A 165 -13.07 -8.81 1.02
C ARG A 165 -12.97 -7.58 1.92
N LEU A 166 -13.58 -6.48 1.48
CA LEU A 166 -13.63 -5.19 2.16
C LEU A 166 -12.22 -4.64 2.44
N TYR A 167 -12.09 -3.68 3.35
CA TYR A 167 -10.95 -2.76 3.42
C TYR A 167 -10.85 -2.14 4.83
N LYS A 168 -10.01 -1.10 5.03
CA LYS A 168 -9.83 -0.40 6.32
C LYS A 168 -11.16 -0.18 7.04
N ILE A 169 -11.15 -0.35 8.37
CA ILE A 169 -12.30 -0.34 9.31
C ILE A 169 -13.16 -1.61 9.33
N SER A 170 -12.98 -2.53 8.37
CA SER A 170 -13.67 -3.80 8.34
C SER A 170 -12.91 -4.86 9.14
N GLN A 171 -13.65 -5.78 9.78
CA GLN A 171 -13.09 -7.00 10.38
C GLN A 171 -12.81 -8.11 9.35
N HIS A 172 -13.22 -7.93 8.09
CA HIS A 172 -12.83 -8.86 7.03
C HIS A 172 -11.34 -8.72 6.69
N ALA A 173 -10.76 -9.77 6.11
CA ALA A 173 -9.33 -9.84 5.78
C ALA A 173 -8.81 -8.65 4.95
N GLY A 174 -9.64 -7.96 4.17
CA GLY A 174 -9.17 -6.79 3.43
C GLY A 174 -8.92 -5.57 4.31
N GLY A 175 -9.49 -5.53 5.52
CA GLY A 175 -9.19 -4.51 6.54
C GLY A 175 -8.09 -4.91 7.51
N THR A 176 -7.97 -6.21 7.82
CA THR A 176 -7.12 -6.72 8.91
C THR A 176 -5.90 -7.52 8.46
N THR A 177 -5.84 -7.96 7.20
CA THR A 177 -4.72 -8.76 6.69
C THR A 177 -3.84 -7.92 5.78
N THR A 178 -2.61 -7.69 6.22
CA THR A 178 -1.54 -7.07 5.41
C THR A 178 -0.41 -8.08 5.22
N GLY A 179 0.34 -7.94 4.14
CA GLY A 179 1.60 -8.66 3.99
C GLY A 179 2.68 -8.01 4.85
N ALA A 180 3.61 -8.81 5.35
CA ALA A 180 4.83 -8.33 5.98
C ALA A 180 6.06 -8.92 5.29
N ILE A 181 7.13 -8.14 5.22
CA ILE A 181 8.45 -8.58 4.75
C ILE A 181 9.39 -8.49 5.94
N ALA A 182 10.09 -9.59 6.23
CA ALA A 182 11.19 -9.61 7.17
C ALA A 182 12.49 -9.91 6.42
N TRP A 183 13.52 -9.11 6.68
CA TRP A 183 14.83 -9.24 6.07
C TRP A 183 15.90 -9.10 7.15
N TRP A 184 16.71 -10.15 7.32
CA TRP A 184 17.85 -10.14 8.24
C TRP A 184 18.90 -11.13 7.71
N PRO A 185 19.89 -10.65 6.92
CA PRO A 185 20.92 -11.50 6.34
C PRO A 185 21.64 -12.33 7.41
N GLY A 186 21.87 -13.61 7.14
CA GLY A 186 22.54 -14.54 8.06
C GLY A 186 21.65 -15.12 9.17
N ALA A 187 20.65 -14.39 9.64
CA ALA A 187 19.68 -14.85 10.65
C ALA A 187 18.47 -15.55 10.02
N VAL A 188 17.84 -14.93 9.01
CA VAL A 188 16.74 -15.54 8.25
C VAL A 188 17.31 -16.57 7.28
N LYS A 189 17.14 -17.87 7.59
CA LYS A 189 17.75 -18.98 6.85
C LYS A 189 17.16 -19.24 5.46
N GLN A 190 15.88 -18.91 5.26
CA GLN A 190 15.18 -19.16 4.00
C GLN A 190 14.82 -17.84 3.30
N ALA A 191 15.85 -17.12 2.86
CA ALA A 191 15.68 -15.89 2.10
C ALA A 191 14.87 -16.13 0.81
N GLY A 192 14.02 -15.17 0.44
CA GLY A 192 13.17 -15.26 -0.76
C GLY A 192 12.02 -16.26 -0.66
N SER A 193 11.80 -16.90 0.49
CA SER A 193 10.66 -17.78 0.70
C SER A 193 9.41 -17.03 1.14
N ILE A 194 8.25 -17.58 0.82
CA ILE A 194 6.95 -17.09 1.27
C ILE A 194 6.49 -17.95 2.45
N ARG A 195 5.90 -17.29 3.44
CA ARG A 195 5.29 -17.89 4.63
C ARG A 195 3.82 -17.55 4.66
N HIS A 196 3.00 -18.55 4.99
CA HIS A 196 1.54 -18.44 5.01
C HIS A 196 0.97 -18.55 6.42
N GLU A 197 1.84 -18.74 7.41
CA GLU A 197 1.54 -18.75 8.81
C GLU A 197 0.87 -17.44 9.20
N MET A 198 -0.19 -17.55 9.98
CA MET A 198 -0.89 -16.39 10.51
C MET A 198 -0.05 -15.80 11.64
N LEU A 199 0.30 -14.53 11.50
CA LEU A 199 1.00 -13.74 12.50
C LEU A 199 0.13 -12.54 12.90
N HIS A 200 0.36 -12.03 14.09
CA HIS A 200 -0.28 -10.82 14.60
C HIS A 200 0.77 -9.73 14.84
N VAL A 201 0.41 -8.46 14.68
CA VAL A 201 1.32 -7.33 14.95
C VAL A 201 1.87 -7.33 16.39
N ALA A 202 1.13 -7.94 17.32
CA ALA A 202 1.55 -8.12 18.71
C ALA A 202 2.77 -9.05 18.85
N ASP A 203 3.04 -9.91 17.87
CA ASP A 203 4.18 -10.83 17.88
C ASP A 203 5.51 -10.09 17.61
N LEU A 204 5.46 -8.87 17.07
CA LEU A 204 6.66 -8.08 16.78
C LEU A 204 7.43 -7.71 18.03
N GLN A 205 6.75 -7.27 19.09
CA GLN A 205 7.42 -6.86 20.34
C GLN A 205 8.25 -8.01 20.96
N PRO A 206 7.69 -9.20 21.27
CA PRO A 206 8.49 -10.29 21.83
C PRO A 206 9.58 -10.72 20.86
N SER A 207 9.32 -10.74 19.54
CA SER A 207 10.35 -11.08 18.54
C SER A 207 11.53 -10.10 18.54
N PHE A 208 11.28 -8.81 18.75
CA PHE A 208 12.34 -7.81 18.84
C PHE A 208 13.13 -7.91 20.14
N LEU A 209 12.48 -8.29 21.25
CA LEU A 209 13.14 -8.53 22.53
C LEU A 209 14.02 -9.78 22.48
N ASP A 210 13.56 -10.85 21.84
CA ASP A 210 14.35 -12.07 21.63
C ASP A 210 15.56 -11.85 20.71
N ALA A 211 15.49 -10.85 19.83
CA ALA A 211 16.56 -10.48 18.90
C ALA A 211 17.59 -9.49 19.47
N ALA A 212 17.27 -8.81 20.57
CA ALA A 212 18.08 -7.75 21.18
C ALA A 212 19.15 -8.32 22.14
#